data_AF-A0A840G0M2-F1
#
_entry.id   AF-A0A840G0M2-F1
#
_cell.length_a   1.000
_cell.length_b   1.000
_cell.length_c   1.000
_cell.angle_alpha   90.00
_cell.angle_beta   90.00
_cell.angle_gamma   90.00
#
_symmetry.space_group_name_H-M   'P 1'
#
loop_
_entity.id
_entity.type
_entity.pdbx_description
1 polymer ?
#
loop_
_entity_poly.entity_id
_entity_poly.type
_entity_poly.pdbx_seq_one_letter_code
_entity_poly.pdbx_strand_id
1 'polypeptide(L)'
;MPLDPSIILQAGRDIVPLKDPSEIADEQSARQLRQIQLQLAQQGMADDQAYRSVLRSGAQGADQIAALQRAGLGKQSMEAARFQTEQQKAQAERGKVAAEAMKNGAAMILSNPTEENAIRTLSDVAQQYQLPTQIVDNAKARIYSARNDPNQLRQLAQGWGADAEKVLGKFTTENLGGTLQTQRVNPLTGQLEIAASQAKTVSPDSLLSAQTSMANNSATIANSARTANMTDTRARELAVLKAQEMAQNRRSSEDSKNTANLEKKVTAFSTQLDKTNIPQFEALLGDIEAEVSKYSQRGDIPGYGATGSLPQFLLSSEGKELRQKIAQLQNLTLKDRSGAAVTNQELQRYLNEIGTGAFANDKQLLTGLAQVRRNLNAVKQNVVAGVDDATLNEYQQRGGIALQRGPAANAAPQKQAGKSNSFEAAKAADTAAMEAELRKRGVIP
;
A
#
# COMPACT_ATOMS: atom_id res chain seq x y z
N MET A 1 56.54 16.33 -11.61
CA MET A 1 55.54 15.94 -12.61
C MET A 1 54.28 16.76 -12.35
N PRO A 2 53.64 17.31 -13.40
CA PRO A 2 52.50 18.22 -13.28
C PRO A 2 51.23 17.48 -12.85
N LEU A 3 50.42 18.16 -12.03
CA LEU A 3 49.10 17.74 -11.56
C LEU A 3 48.08 17.82 -12.71
N ASP A 4 47.34 16.73 -12.91
CA ASP A 4 46.24 16.63 -13.88
C ASP A 4 44.92 17.11 -13.23
N PRO A 5 44.28 18.19 -13.71
CA PRO A 5 43.11 18.81 -13.07
C PRO A 5 41.74 18.29 -13.58
N SER A 6 41.64 17.03 -14.02
CA SER A 6 40.45 16.53 -14.74
C SER A 6 39.56 15.52 -13.96
N ILE A 7 39.41 15.66 -12.63
CA ILE A 7 38.36 14.94 -11.87
C ILE A 7 37.09 15.80 -11.83
N ILE A 8 36.26 15.61 -12.85
CA ILE A 8 34.92 16.18 -12.97
C ILE A 8 34.00 15.47 -11.96
N LEU A 9 33.63 16.19 -10.91
CA LEU A 9 32.56 15.87 -9.96
C LEU A 9 31.20 15.87 -10.68
N GLN A 10 30.84 14.74 -11.29
CA GLN A 10 29.51 14.51 -11.85
C GLN A 10 28.57 13.95 -10.77
N ALA A 11 28.30 14.77 -9.74
CA ALA A 11 27.19 14.55 -8.83
C ALA A 11 25.92 15.11 -9.48
N GLY A 12 25.26 14.29 -10.30
CA GLY A 12 23.92 14.56 -10.82
C GLY A 12 22.91 14.62 -9.68
N ARG A 13 22.81 15.79 -9.04
CA ARG A 13 21.60 16.18 -8.32
C ARG A 13 20.58 16.53 -9.40
N ASP A 14 19.54 15.70 -9.52
CA ASP A 14 18.32 16.07 -10.22
C ASP A 14 17.71 17.28 -9.50
N ILE A 15 18.13 18.47 -9.93
CA ILE A 15 17.49 19.73 -9.55
C ILE A 15 16.15 19.69 -10.25
N VAL A 16 15.11 19.23 -9.55
CA VAL A 16 13.74 19.40 -10.00
C VAL A 16 13.58 20.90 -10.24
N PRO A 17 13.33 21.34 -11.49
CA PRO A 17 13.20 22.76 -11.78
C PRO A 17 12.11 23.32 -10.88
N LEU A 18 12.44 24.40 -10.15
CA LEU A 18 11.46 25.13 -9.36
C LEU A 18 10.33 25.52 -10.31
N LYS A 19 9.16 24.91 -10.10
CA LYS A 19 7.96 25.21 -10.87
C LYS A 19 7.70 26.72 -10.83
N ASP A 20 7.31 27.26 -11.97
CA ASP A 20 6.99 28.67 -12.09
C ASP A 20 5.88 29.04 -11.09
N PRO A 21 5.94 30.20 -10.40
CA PRO A 21 4.89 30.64 -9.49
C PRO A 21 3.47 30.60 -10.09
N SER A 22 3.36 30.77 -11.42
CA SER A 22 2.09 30.61 -12.15
C SER A 22 1.57 29.16 -12.14
N GLU A 23 2.44 28.17 -12.37
CA GLU A 23 2.09 26.75 -12.29
C GLU A 23 1.65 26.32 -10.88
N ILE A 24 2.23 26.94 -9.84
CA ILE A 24 1.83 26.68 -8.45
C ILE A 24 0.41 27.21 -8.18
N ALA A 25 0.07 28.40 -8.71
CA ALA A 25 -1.26 28.97 -8.57
C ALA A 25 -2.32 28.13 -9.32
N ASP A 26 -2.00 27.64 -10.52
CA ASP A 26 -2.87 26.74 -11.29
C ASP A 26 -3.03 25.38 -10.62
N GLU A 27 -1.97 24.82 -10.03
CA GLU A 27 -2.06 23.57 -9.29
C GLU A 27 -2.91 23.73 -8.01
N GLN A 28 -2.84 24.88 -7.35
CA GLN A 28 -3.68 25.20 -6.18
C GLN A 28 -5.15 25.35 -6.57
N SER A 29 -5.46 26.06 -7.66
CA SER A 29 -6.84 26.22 -8.14
C SER A 29 -7.43 24.88 -8.59
N ALA A 30 -6.65 24.03 -9.28
CA ALA A 30 -7.05 22.69 -9.67
C ALA A 30 -7.33 21.78 -8.46
N ARG A 31 -6.55 21.88 -7.38
CA ARG A 31 -6.79 21.16 -6.13
C ARG A 31 -8.08 21.61 -5.45
N GLN A 32 -8.35 22.92 -5.41
CA GLN A 32 -9.59 23.46 -4.88
C GLN A 32 -10.81 22.98 -5.69
N LEU A 33 -10.72 22.99 -7.02
CA LEU A 33 -11.77 22.48 -7.90
C LEU A 33 -12.04 20.99 -7.68
N ARG A 34 -10.99 20.17 -7.59
CA ARG A 34 -11.16 18.73 -7.26
C ARG A 34 -11.77 18.52 -5.88
N GLN A 35 -11.43 19.36 -4.90
CA GLN A 35 -12.01 19.27 -3.56
C GLN A 35 -13.50 19.61 -3.57
N ILE A 36 -13.91 20.67 -4.29
CA ILE A 36 -15.32 21.03 -4.47
C ILE A 36 -16.07 19.91 -5.20
N GLN A 37 -15.47 19.34 -6.26
CA GLN A 37 -16.08 18.24 -7.00
C GLN A 37 -16.24 16.98 -6.14
N LEU A 38 -15.24 16.66 -5.31
CA LEU A 38 -15.32 15.57 -4.35
C LEU A 38 -16.40 15.82 -3.29
N GLN A 39 -16.51 17.06 -2.79
CA GLN A 39 -17.54 17.43 -1.82
C GLN A 39 -18.95 17.33 -2.40
N LEU A 40 -19.14 17.79 -3.65
CA LEU A 40 -20.41 17.63 -4.37
C LEU A 40 -20.75 16.15 -4.61
N ALA A 41 -19.75 15.33 -4.96
CA ALA A 41 -19.94 13.89 -5.12
C ALA A 41 -20.31 13.20 -3.80
N GLN A 42 -19.68 13.60 -2.68
CA GLN A 42 -19.99 13.08 -1.35
C GLN A 42 -21.41 13.46 -0.90
N GLN A 43 -21.82 14.72 -1.15
CA GLN A 43 -23.20 15.15 -0.89
C GLN A 43 -24.21 14.36 -1.74
N GLY A 44 -23.95 14.18 -3.03
CA GLY A 44 -24.79 13.38 -3.91
C GLY A 44 -24.95 11.93 -3.43
N MET A 45 -23.87 11.30 -2.96
CA MET A 45 -23.93 9.95 -2.39
C MET A 45 -24.73 9.89 -1.08
N ALA A 46 -24.62 10.90 -0.23
CA ALA A 46 -25.38 10.97 1.02
C ALA A 46 -26.89 11.15 0.75
N ASP A 47 -27.24 12.04 -0.18
CA ASP A 47 -28.61 12.26 -0.61
C ASP A 47 -29.21 10.99 -1.25
N ASP A 48 -28.44 10.28 -2.07
CA ASP A 48 -28.85 9.00 -2.66
C ASP A 48 -29.08 7.91 -1.61
N GLN A 49 -28.22 7.84 -0.58
CA GLN A 49 -28.40 6.90 0.52
C GLN A 49 -29.64 7.23 1.35
N ALA A 50 -29.88 8.51 1.64
CA ALA A 50 -31.08 8.98 2.32
C ALA A 50 -32.34 8.68 1.50
N TYR A 51 -32.29 8.86 0.17
CA TYR A 51 -33.40 8.53 -0.70
C TYR A 51 -33.70 7.03 -0.69
N ARG A 52 -32.67 6.20 -0.81
CA ARG A 52 -32.80 4.73 -0.76
C ARG A 52 -33.28 4.24 0.59
N SER A 53 -32.89 4.86 1.70
CA SER A 53 -33.37 4.46 3.03
C SER A 53 -34.86 4.73 3.19
N VAL A 54 -35.35 5.85 2.66
CA VAL A 54 -36.79 6.14 2.63
C VAL A 54 -37.53 5.12 1.76
N LEU A 55 -37.01 4.75 0.59
CA LEU A 55 -37.62 3.71 -0.25
C LEU A 55 -37.66 2.33 0.44
N ARG A 56 -36.60 1.97 1.17
CA ARG A 56 -36.56 0.70 1.94
C ARG A 56 -37.47 0.69 3.15
N SER A 57 -37.84 1.85 3.69
CA SER A 57 -38.72 1.92 4.86
C SER A 57 -40.12 1.38 4.59
N GLY A 58 -40.48 1.17 3.31
CA GLY A 58 -41.82 0.73 2.91
C GLY A 58 -42.87 1.84 2.99
N ALA A 59 -42.48 3.08 3.32
CA ALA A 59 -43.37 4.22 3.30
C ALA A 59 -43.91 4.44 1.87
N GLN A 60 -45.23 4.54 1.73
CA GLN A 60 -45.91 4.79 0.47
C GLN A 60 -46.80 6.03 0.58
N GLY A 61 -47.05 6.69 -0.55
CA GLY A 61 -47.94 7.85 -0.64
C GLY A 61 -47.52 9.00 0.28
N ALA A 62 -48.43 9.42 1.18
CA ALA A 62 -48.22 10.56 2.07
C ALA A 62 -47.04 10.34 3.04
N ASP A 63 -46.86 9.11 3.54
CA ASP A 63 -45.77 8.78 4.47
C ASP A 63 -44.41 8.86 3.79
N GLN A 64 -44.34 8.50 2.50
CA GLN A 64 -43.13 8.60 1.70
C GLN A 64 -42.72 10.07 1.53
N ILE A 65 -43.68 10.95 1.24
CA ILE A 65 -43.44 12.40 1.09
C ILE A 65 -42.93 12.99 2.40
N ALA A 66 -43.56 12.65 3.54
CA ALA A 66 -43.14 13.12 4.86
C ALA A 66 -41.75 12.60 5.25
N ALA A 67 -41.42 11.36 4.89
CA ALA A 67 -40.11 10.78 5.13
C ALA A 67 -39.01 11.45 4.28
N LEU A 68 -39.29 11.74 3.00
CA LEU A 68 -38.37 12.47 2.12
C LEU A 68 -38.13 13.91 2.61
N GLN A 69 -39.17 14.60 3.09
CA GLN A 69 -39.04 15.93 3.68
C GLN A 69 -38.17 15.90 4.95
N ARG A 70 -38.39 14.92 5.85
CA ARG A 70 -37.57 14.73 7.05
C ARG A 70 -36.12 14.41 6.73
N ALA A 71 -35.86 13.74 5.60
CA ALA A 71 -34.52 13.44 5.11
C ALA A 71 -33.83 14.64 4.42
N GLY A 72 -34.47 15.81 4.31
CA GLY A 72 -33.92 16.98 3.63
C GLY A 72 -34.02 16.92 2.10
N LEU A 73 -34.67 15.90 1.54
CA LEU A 73 -34.79 15.64 0.11
C LEU A 73 -35.99 16.38 -0.50
N GLY A 74 -35.97 17.72 -0.40
CA GLY A 74 -37.10 18.58 -0.75
C GLY A 74 -37.57 18.40 -2.20
N LYS A 75 -36.64 18.34 -3.17
CA LYS A 75 -36.98 18.16 -4.60
C LYS A 75 -37.68 16.82 -4.84
N GLN A 76 -37.11 15.73 -4.31
CA GLN A 76 -37.65 14.38 -4.44
C GLN A 76 -39.02 14.26 -3.77
N SER A 77 -39.23 14.94 -2.63
CA SER A 77 -40.53 14.97 -1.97
C SER A 77 -41.63 15.64 -2.81
N MET A 78 -41.30 16.71 -3.52
CA MET A 78 -42.23 17.40 -4.42
C MET A 78 -42.57 16.55 -5.65
N GLU A 79 -41.59 15.85 -6.20
CA GLU A 79 -41.82 14.91 -7.31
C GLU A 79 -42.70 13.74 -6.89
N ALA A 80 -42.45 13.14 -5.71
CA ALA A 80 -43.30 12.10 -5.16
C ALA A 80 -44.75 12.59 -4.93
N ALA A 81 -44.91 13.82 -4.43
CA ALA A 81 -46.22 14.44 -4.27
C ALA A 81 -46.94 14.64 -5.62
N ARG A 82 -46.24 15.15 -6.65
CA ARG A 82 -46.80 15.29 -8.00
C ARG A 82 -47.22 13.95 -8.58
N PHE A 83 -46.37 12.94 -8.46
CA PHE A 83 -46.66 11.60 -8.95
C PHE A 83 -47.89 10.99 -8.24
N GLN A 84 -48.03 11.17 -6.93
CA GLN A 84 -49.22 10.73 -6.20
C GLN A 84 -50.49 11.43 -6.67
N THR A 85 -50.44 12.76 -6.89
CA THR A 85 -51.59 13.50 -7.43
C THR A 85 -51.94 13.08 -8.85
N GLU A 86 -50.94 12.77 -9.68
CA GLU A 86 -51.15 12.30 -11.04
C GLU A 86 -51.76 10.90 -11.07
N GLN A 87 -51.33 10.00 -10.19
CA GLN A 87 -51.97 8.68 -10.04
C GLN A 87 -53.43 8.80 -9.61
N GLN A 88 -53.74 9.65 -8.63
CA GLN A 88 -55.12 9.86 -8.18
C GLN A 88 -55.99 10.45 -9.30
N LYS A 89 -55.45 11.41 -10.05
CA LYS A 89 -56.13 11.98 -11.22
C LYS A 89 -56.36 10.92 -12.30
N ALA A 90 -55.35 10.11 -12.62
CA ALA A 90 -55.47 9.03 -13.60
C ALA A 90 -56.49 7.97 -13.16
N GLN A 91 -56.55 7.62 -11.87
CA GLN A 91 -57.58 6.71 -11.34
C GLN A 91 -58.99 7.31 -11.45
N ALA A 92 -59.14 8.61 -11.15
CA ALA A 92 -60.41 9.31 -11.30
C ALA A 92 -60.84 9.41 -12.77
N GLU A 93 -59.92 9.68 -13.70
CA GLU A 93 -60.20 9.70 -15.14
C GLU A 93 -60.57 8.31 -15.67
N ARG A 94 -59.88 7.25 -15.24
CA ARG A 94 -60.28 5.87 -15.58
C ARG A 94 -61.67 5.54 -15.04
N GLY A 95 -61.97 5.96 -13.80
CA GLY A 95 -63.30 5.83 -13.21
C GLY A 95 -64.37 6.57 -14.02
N LYS A 96 -64.07 7.79 -14.49
CA LYS A 96 -64.94 8.57 -15.38
C LYS A 96 -65.28 7.81 -16.66
N VAL A 97 -64.24 7.34 -17.34
CA VAL A 97 -64.39 6.67 -18.63
C VAL A 97 -65.13 5.34 -18.45
N ALA A 98 -64.85 4.59 -17.38
CA ALA A 98 -65.58 3.37 -17.04
C ALA A 98 -67.06 3.63 -16.77
N ALA A 99 -67.39 4.70 -16.05
CA ALA A 99 -68.76 5.09 -15.76
C ALA A 99 -69.53 5.52 -17.04
N GLU A 100 -68.89 6.29 -17.93
CA GLU A 100 -69.46 6.65 -19.23
C GLU A 100 -69.69 5.40 -20.10
N ALA A 101 -68.76 4.44 -20.08
CA ALA A 101 -68.91 3.17 -20.77
C ALA A 101 -70.05 2.31 -20.22
N MET A 102 -70.21 2.24 -18.90
CA MET A 102 -71.36 1.57 -18.28
C MET A 102 -72.68 2.25 -18.65
N LYS A 103 -72.72 3.58 -18.74
CA LYS A 103 -73.90 4.34 -19.20
C LYS A 103 -74.25 4.01 -20.65
N ASN A 104 -73.26 3.91 -21.53
CA ASN A 104 -73.47 3.50 -22.92
C ASN A 104 -73.92 2.05 -23.02
N GLY A 105 -73.29 1.15 -22.24
CA GLY A 105 -73.71 -0.25 -22.16
C GLY A 105 -75.13 -0.42 -21.65
N ALA A 106 -75.52 0.35 -20.63
CA ALA A 106 -76.89 0.40 -20.15
C ALA A 106 -77.89 0.81 -21.24
N ALA A 107 -77.55 1.81 -22.06
CA ALA A 107 -78.39 2.23 -23.19
C ALA A 107 -78.57 1.10 -24.23
N MET A 108 -77.52 0.31 -24.51
CA MET A 108 -77.58 -0.85 -25.41
C MET A 108 -78.43 -2.00 -24.83
N ILE A 109 -78.41 -2.18 -23.51
CA ILE A 109 -79.26 -3.19 -22.84
C ILE A 109 -80.72 -2.73 -22.85
N LEU A 110 -80.98 -1.43 -22.66
CA LEU A 110 -82.34 -0.89 -22.70
C LEU A 110 -82.99 -1.03 -24.09
N SER A 111 -82.22 -0.90 -25.17
CA SER A 111 -82.73 -1.07 -26.54
C SER A 111 -83.03 -2.53 -26.90
N ASN A 112 -82.31 -3.49 -26.30
CA ASN A 112 -82.57 -4.92 -26.46
C ASN A 112 -82.33 -5.69 -25.14
N PRO A 113 -83.34 -5.78 -24.24
CA PRO A 113 -83.19 -6.29 -22.88
C PRO A 113 -83.22 -7.83 -22.84
N THR A 114 -82.24 -8.45 -23.48
CA THR A 114 -82.00 -9.91 -23.40
C THR A 114 -80.76 -10.19 -22.55
N GLU A 115 -80.74 -11.34 -21.87
CA GLU A 115 -79.62 -11.76 -21.03
C GLU A 115 -78.31 -11.81 -21.84
N GLU A 116 -78.34 -12.41 -23.03
CA GLU A 116 -77.18 -12.57 -23.90
C GLU A 116 -76.59 -11.21 -24.30
N ASN A 117 -77.45 -10.25 -24.68
CA ASN A 117 -77.02 -8.89 -24.98
C ASN A 117 -76.42 -8.18 -23.75
N ALA A 118 -77.02 -8.36 -22.57
CA ALA A 118 -76.52 -7.77 -21.32
C ALA A 118 -75.15 -8.33 -20.91
N ILE A 119 -74.94 -9.64 -20.98
CA ILE A 119 -73.66 -10.28 -20.65
C ILE A 119 -72.59 -9.89 -21.66
N ARG A 120 -72.92 -9.86 -22.95
CA ARG A 120 -72.00 -9.44 -24.01
C ARG A 120 -71.57 -8.00 -23.82
N THR A 121 -72.53 -7.08 -23.69
CA THR A 121 -72.26 -5.65 -23.50
C THR A 121 -71.42 -5.40 -22.25
N LEU A 122 -71.74 -6.07 -21.14
CA LEU A 122 -70.96 -5.97 -19.90
C LEU A 122 -69.53 -6.50 -20.09
N SER A 123 -69.36 -7.61 -20.80
CA SER A 123 -68.04 -8.20 -21.06
C SER A 123 -67.20 -7.34 -22.00
N ASP A 124 -67.81 -6.74 -23.02
CA ASP A 124 -67.15 -5.81 -23.95
C ASP A 124 -66.69 -4.55 -23.20
N VAL A 125 -67.55 -3.96 -22.36
CA VAL A 125 -67.20 -2.82 -21.49
C VAL A 125 -66.11 -3.21 -20.49
N ALA A 126 -66.20 -4.40 -19.88
CA ALA A 126 -65.20 -4.88 -18.95
C ALA A 126 -63.82 -5.06 -19.60
N GLN A 127 -63.79 -5.63 -20.80
CA GLN A 127 -62.56 -5.86 -21.55
C GLN A 127 -61.95 -4.56 -22.04
N GLN A 128 -62.78 -3.64 -22.57
CA GLN A 128 -62.31 -2.36 -23.11
C GLN A 128 -61.74 -1.45 -22.02
N TYR A 129 -62.30 -1.47 -20.81
CA TYR A 129 -61.92 -0.54 -19.73
C TYR A 129 -61.20 -1.22 -18.55
N GLN A 130 -60.84 -2.49 -18.71
CA GLN A 130 -60.14 -3.29 -17.69
C GLN A 130 -60.84 -3.21 -16.32
N LEU A 131 -62.16 -3.38 -16.33
CA LEU A 131 -62.93 -3.35 -15.09
C LEU A 131 -62.44 -4.47 -14.15
N PRO A 132 -62.29 -4.20 -12.84
CA PRO A 132 -61.97 -5.25 -11.87
C PRO A 132 -62.94 -6.44 -11.98
N THR A 133 -62.41 -7.66 -12.01
CA THR A 133 -63.19 -8.90 -12.19
C THR A 133 -64.34 -9.01 -11.19
N GLN A 134 -64.13 -8.60 -9.95
CA GLN A 134 -65.15 -8.59 -8.89
C GLN A 134 -66.39 -7.75 -9.26
N ILE A 135 -66.20 -6.61 -9.94
CA ILE A 135 -67.32 -5.75 -10.37
C ILE A 135 -68.09 -6.45 -11.49
N VAL A 136 -67.37 -7.06 -12.43
CA VAL A 136 -67.95 -7.79 -13.56
C VAL A 136 -68.74 -9.00 -13.08
N ASP A 137 -68.20 -9.78 -12.14
CA ASP A 137 -68.83 -10.98 -11.60
C ASP A 137 -70.10 -10.64 -10.81
N ASN A 138 -70.05 -9.59 -9.99
CA ASN A 138 -71.23 -9.09 -9.28
C ASN A 138 -72.32 -8.59 -10.24
N ALA A 139 -71.93 -7.89 -11.30
CA ALA A 139 -72.85 -7.42 -12.33
C ALA A 139 -73.46 -8.60 -13.12
N LYS A 140 -72.67 -9.62 -13.48
CA LYS A 140 -73.14 -10.86 -14.11
C LYS A 140 -74.10 -11.63 -13.22
N ALA A 141 -73.82 -11.75 -11.92
CA ALA A 141 -74.72 -12.40 -10.97
C ALA A 141 -76.11 -11.74 -10.93
N ARG A 142 -76.15 -10.39 -10.96
CA ARG A 142 -77.41 -9.63 -11.04
C ARG A 142 -78.13 -9.84 -12.37
N ILE A 143 -77.40 -9.90 -13.48
CA ILE A 143 -77.99 -10.23 -14.80
C ILE A 143 -78.60 -11.64 -14.77
N TYR A 144 -77.88 -12.64 -14.25
CA TYR A 144 -78.38 -14.02 -14.16
C TYR A 144 -79.62 -14.15 -13.29
N SER A 145 -79.74 -13.38 -12.21
CA SER A 145 -80.98 -13.36 -11.41
C SER A 145 -82.19 -12.80 -12.18
N ALA A 146 -81.96 -12.01 -13.22
CA ALA A 146 -82.98 -11.41 -14.08
C ALA A 146 -83.18 -12.15 -15.43
N ARG A 147 -82.63 -13.38 -15.58
CA ARG A 147 -82.53 -14.17 -16.83
C ARG A 147 -83.84 -14.36 -17.63
N ASN A 148 -85.02 -14.14 -17.06
CA ASN A 148 -86.31 -14.29 -17.75
C ASN A 148 -87.25 -13.07 -17.62
N ASP A 149 -86.77 -11.95 -17.09
CA ASP A 149 -87.59 -10.76 -16.88
C ASP A 149 -86.95 -9.52 -17.56
N PRO A 150 -87.39 -9.18 -18.78
CA PRO A 150 -86.92 -8.00 -19.50
C PRO A 150 -87.07 -6.70 -18.70
N ASN A 151 -88.06 -6.60 -17.81
CA ASN A 151 -88.27 -5.39 -17.01
C ASN A 151 -87.21 -5.28 -15.89
N GLN A 152 -86.81 -6.39 -15.28
CA GLN A 152 -85.71 -6.40 -14.31
C GLN A 152 -84.37 -6.07 -14.96
N LEU A 153 -84.11 -6.56 -16.18
CA LEU A 153 -82.91 -6.18 -16.94
C LEU A 153 -82.89 -4.69 -17.28
N ARG A 154 -84.04 -4.11 -17.66
CA ARG A 154 -84.17 -2.66 -17.86
C ARG A 154 -83.94 -1.87 -16.57
N GLN A 155 -84.48 -2.33 -15.45
CA GLN A 155 -84.27 -1.68 -14.15
C GLN A 155 -82.81 -1.75 -13.71
N LEU A 156 -82.13 -2.88 -13.94
CA LEU A 156 -80.70 -3.04 -13.68
C LEU A 156 -79.87 -2.08 -14.55
N ALA A 157 -80.16 -2.00 -15.85
CA ALA A 157 -79.49 -1.09 -16.77
C ALA A 157 -79.71 0.39 -16.38
N GLN A 158 -80.93 0.77 -15.99
CA GLN A 158 -81.20 2.10 -15.45
C GLN A 158 -80.41 2.38 -14.16
N GLY A 159 -80.27 1.38 -13.28
CA GLY A 159 -79.43 1.46 -12.10
C GLY A 159 -77.96 1.76 -12.45
N TRP A 160 -77.39 1.08 -13.43
CA TRP A 160 -76.02 1.35 -13.89
C TRP A 160 -75.85 2.75 -14.45
N GLY A 161 -76.83 3.25 -15.23
CA GLY A 161 -76.81 4.61 -15.76
C GLY A 161 -76.91 5.69 -14.67
N ALA A 162 -77.76 5.48 -13.66
CA ALA A 162 -77.95 6.43 -12.56
C ALA A 162 -76.81 6.41 -11.53
N ASP A 163 -76.25 5.22 -11.26
CA ASP A 163 -75.14 5.06 -10.32
C ASP A 163 -73.82 5.52 -10.91
N ALA A 164 -73.60 5.37 -12.23
CA ALA A 164 -72.40 5.88 -12.90
C ALA A 164 -72.20 7.40 -12.68
N GLU A 165 -73.28 8.17 -12.74
CA GLU A 165 -73.26 9.63 -12.55
C GLU A 165 -73.12 10.02 -11.07
N LYS A 166 -73.59 9.17 -10.16
CA LYS A 166 -73.41 9.34 -8.71
C LYS A 166 -72.01 8.94 -8.25
N VAL A 167 -71.46 7.83 -8.73
CA VAL A 167 -70.14 7.30 -8.33
C VAL A 167 -69.01 8.26 -8.72
N LEU A 168 -69.20 9.07 -9.77
CA LEU A 168 -68.37 10.24 -10.03
C LEU A 168 -68.72 11.40 -9.09
N GLY A 169 -68.31 11.29 -7.84
CA GLY A 169 -68.28 12.44 -6.94
C GLY A 169 -67.52 13.59 -7.63
N LYS A 170 -68.14 14.77 -7.75
CA LYS A 170 -67.49 15.95 -8.32
C LYS A 170 -66.26 16.26 -7.45
N PHE A 171 -65.08 16.25 -8.06
CA PHE A 171 -63.86 16.72 -7.42
C PHE A 171 -63.80 18.23 -7.57
N THR A 172 -63.91 18.95 -6.46
CA THR A 172 -63.71 20.40 -6.41
C THR A 172 -62.41 20.67 -5.68
N THR A 173 -61.49 21.39 -6.34
CA THR A 173 -60.27 21.85 -5.68
C THR A 173 -60.55 23.22 -5.10
N GLU A 174 -60.62 23.30 -3.78
CA GLU A 174 -60.84 24.55 -3.07
C GLU A 174 -59.52 25.06 -2.49
N ASN A 175 -59.24 26.34 -2.70
CA ASN A 175 -58.06 26.99 -2.19
C ASN A 175 -58.38 27.67 -0.85
N LEU A 176 -57.99 27.06 0.25
CA LEU A 176 -58.24 27.55 1.61
C LEU A 176 -57.11 28.48 2.11
N GLY A 177 -56.46 29.19 1.20
CA GLY A 177 -55.34 30.11 1.47
C GLY A 177 -54.01 29.40 1.74
N GLY A 178 -53.94 28.56 2.78
CA GLY A 178 -52.74 27.83 3.18
C GLY A 178 -52.65 26.39 2.64
N THR A 179 -53.77 25.82 2.21
CA THR A 179 -53.85 24.46 1.63
C THR A 179 -54.77 24.46 0.39
N LEU A 180 -54.39 23.71 -0.64
CA LEU A 180 -55.29 23.27 -1.71
C LEU A 180 -55.91 21.95 -1.25
N GLN A 181 -57.22 21.95 -1.00
CA GLN A 181 -57.95 20.72 -0.70
C GLN A 181 -58.73 20.29 -1.93
N THR A 182 -58.44 19.10 -2.43
CA THR A 182 -59.31 18.42 -3.39
C THR A 182 -60.37 17.68 -2.59
N GLN A 183 -61.59 18.21 -2.60
CA GLN A 183 -62.73 17.60 -1.94
C GLN A 183 -63.51 16.75 -2.95
N ARG A 184 -64.01 15.61 -2.52
CA ARG A 184 -64.98 14.78 -3.26
C ARG A 184 -66.29 14.78 -2.48
N VAL A 185 -67.39 15.11 -3.13
CA VAL A 185 -68.72 14.90 -2.53
C VAL A 185 -68.99 13.40 -2.53
N ASN A 186 -69.14 12.80 -1.34
CA ASN A 186 -69.57 11.42 -1.23
C ASN A 186 -71.02 11.31 -1.73
N PRO A 187 -71.29 10.54 -2.78
CA PRO A 187 -72.60 10.55 -3.42
C PRO A 187 -73.69 9.84 -2.62
N LEU A 188 -73.33 9.04 -1.61
CA LEU A 188 -74.29 8.32 -0.78
C LEU A 188 -74.77 9.18 0.40
N THR A 189 -73.91 10.05 0.92
CA THR A 189 -74.18 10.84 2.14
C THR A 189 -74.31 12.35 1.88
N GLY A 190 -73.87 12.83 0.71
CA GLY A 190 -73.79 14.26 0.39
C GLY A 190 -72.70 15.01 1.17
N GLN A 191 -71.92 14.31 1.99
CA GLN A 191 -70.85 14.92 2.79
C GLN A 191 -69.59 15.14 1.94
N LEU A 192 -68.92 16.25 2.18
CA LEU A 192 -67.63 16.57 1.56
C LEU A 192 -66.53 15.75 2.24
N GLU A 193 -65.89 14.85 1.49
CA GLU A 193 -64.71 14.12 1.92
C GLU A 193 -63.46 14.78 1.34
N ILE A 194 -62.44 15.04 2.17
CA ILE A 194 -61.16 15.59 1.70
C ILE A 194 -60.39 14.43 1.05
N ALA A 195 -60.33 14.41 -0.29
CA ALA A 195 -59.62 13.39 -1.05
C ALA A 195 -58.11 13.62 -1.07
N ALA A 196 -57.68 14.88 -1.08
CA ALA A 196 -56.29 15.27 -0.95
C ALA A 196 -56.18 16.67 -0.32
N SER A 197 -55.16 16.89 0.50
CA SER A 197 -54.82 18.21 1.05
C SER A 197 -53.34 18.49 0.78
N GLN A 198 -53.06 19.57 0.07
CA GLN A 198 -51.70 19.99 -0.27
C GLN A 198 -51.45 21.37 0.33
N ALA A 199 -50.45 21.51 1.21
CA ALA A 199 -50.04 22.82 1.71
C ALA A 199 -49.50 23.69 0.57
N LYS A 200 -50.07 24.89 0.40
CA LYS A 200 -49.81 25.80 -0.71
C LYS A 200 -48.66 26.76 -0.42
N THR A 201 -48.40 27.04 0.86
CA THR A 201 -47.36 27.97 1.29
C THR A 201 -46.67 27.42 2.53
N VAL A 202 -45.35 27.32 2.44
CA VAL A 202 -44.46 27.25 3.62
C VAL A 202 -44.62 28.64 4.27
N SER A 203 -45.19 28.70 5.48
CA SER A 203 -45.34 29.97 6.20
C SER A 203 -43.99 30.72 6.26
N PRO A 204 -43.97 32.05 6.29
CA PRO A 204 -42.72 32.82 6.44
C PRO A 204 -41.87 32.33 7.62
N ASP A 205 -42.50 31.91 8.72
CA ASP A 205 -41.82 31.29 9.86
C ASP A 205 -41.21 29.91 9.55
N SER A 206 -41.86 29.09 8.72
CA SER A 206 -41.28 27.81 8.29
C SER A 206 -40.20 27.99 7.24
N LEU A 207 -40.25 29.05 6.43
CA LEU A 207 -39.14 29.47 5.57
C LEU A 207 -37.94 29.96 6.38
N LEU A 208 -38.18 30.82 7.38
CA LEU A 208 -37.13 31.32 8.27
C LEU A 208 -36.54 30.19 9.12
N SER A 209 -37.38 29.29 9.64
CA SER A 209 -36.98 28.07 10.36
C SER A 209 -36.14 27.17 9.46
N ALA A 210 -36.57 26.90 8.22
CA ALA A 210 -35.82 26.11 7.27
C ALA A 210 -34.47 26.78 6.94
N GLN A 211 -34.45 28.09 6.73
CA GLN A 211 -33.24 28.86 6.46
C GLN A 211 -32.26 28.84 7.64
N THR A 212 -32.77 28.97 8.87
CA THR A 212 -31.98 28.91 10.11
C THR A 212 -31.46 27.49 10.35
N SER A 213 -32.27 26.47 10.09
CA SER A 213 -31.85 25.07 10.16
C SER A 213 -30.79 24.74 9.11
N MET A 214 -30.90 25.27 7.90
CA MET A 214 -29.89 25.10 6.85
C MET A 214 -28.59 25.81 7.23
N ALA A 215 -28.67 27.02 7.78
CA ALA A 215 -27.51 27.75 8.27
C ALA A 215 -26.80 26.99 9.41
N ASN A 216 -27.56 26.51 10.40
CA ASN A 216 -27.01 25.71 11.50
C ASN A 216 -26.41 24.39 11.02
N ASN A 217 -27.08 23.67 10.11
CA ASN A 217 -26.53 22.46 9.51
C ASN A 217 -25.25 22.75 8.72
N SER A 218 -25.20 23.85 7.96
CA SER A 218 -24.00 24.24 7.22
C SER A 218 -22.81 24.53 8.15
N ALA A 219 -23.06 25.19 9.29
CA ALA A 219 -22.05 25.46 10.31
C ALA A 219 -21.57 24.17 11.00
N THR A 220 -22.50 23.26 11.32
CA THR A 220 -22.18 21.93 11.87
C THR A 220 -21.35 21.11 10.89
N ILE A 221 -21.72 21.08 9.61
CA ILE A 221 -20.97 20.38 8.56
C ILE A 221 -19.56 20.99 8.44
N ALA A 222 -19.44 22.33 8.39
CA ALA A 222 -18.14 23.00 8.32
C ALA A 222 -17.24 22.69 9.52
N ASN A 223 -17.79 22.66 10.74
CA ASN A 223 -17.06 22.28 11.94
C ASN A 223 -16.65 20.80 11.91
N SER A 224 -17.54 19.90 11.49
CA SER A 224 -17.23 18.48 11.35
C SER A 224 -16.13 18.22 10.31
N ALA A 225 -16.15 18.94 9.18
CA ALA A 225 -15.13 18.85 8.13
C ALA A 225 -13.77 19.35 8.64
N ARG A 226 -13.74 20.44 9.42
CA ARG A 226 -12.49 20.90 10.07
C ARG A 226 -11.93 19.86 11.04
N THR A 227 -12.77 19.27 11.88
CA THR A 227 -12.32 18.23 12.83
C THR A 227 -11.84 16.97 12.12
N ALA A 228 -12.53 16.53 11.06
CA ALA A 228 -12.10 15.41 10.23
C ALA A 228 -10.74 15.69 9.56
N ASN A 229 -10.58 16.88 8.96
CA ASN A 229 -9.32 17.28 8.32
C ASN A 229 -8.15 17.34 9.33
N MET A 230 -8.38 17.82 10.56
CA MET A 230 -7.34 17.81 11.61
C MET A 230 -6.99 16.38 12.05
N THR A 231 -7.98 15.49 12.13
CA THR A 231 -7.76 14.09 12.52
C THR A 231 -6.94 13.35 11.45
N ASP A 232 -7.27 13.56 10.18
CA ASP A 232 -6.51 13.00 9.05
C ASP A 232 -5.09 13.55 8.98
N THR A 233 -4.90 14.84 9.25
CA THR A 233 -3.56 15.46 9.28
C THR A 233 -2.71 14.84 10.37
N ARG A 234 -3.24 14.70 11.60
CA ARG A 234 -2.54 14.04 12.71
C ARG A 234 -2.26 12.57 12.43
N ALA A 235 -3.19 11.86 11.80
CA ALA A 235 -3.01 10.46 11.41
C ALA A 235 -1.86 10.31 10.39
N ARG A 236 -1.76 11.23 9.42
CA ARG A 236 -0.64 11.27 8.47
C ARG A 236 0.69 11.59 9.14
N GLU A 237 0.72 12.59 10.02
CA GLU A 237 1.92 12.94 10.79
C GLU A 237 2.42 11.76 11.63
N LEU A 238 1.50 11.08 12.34
CA LEU A 238 1.83 9.91 13.14
C LEU A 238 2.32 8.74 12.29
N ALA A 239 1.74 8.53 11.11
CA ALA A 239 2.22 7.53 10.15
C ALA A 239 3.64 7.83 9.65
N VAL A 240 3.95 9.11 9.36
CA VAL A 240 5.30 9.54 8.95
C VAL A 240 6.30 9.36 10.09
N LEU A 241 5.97 9.76 11.31
CA LEU A 241 6.83 9.58 12.48
C LEU A 241 7.13 8.09 12.73
N LYS A 242 6.10 7.24 12.68
CA LYS A 242 6.26 5.79 12.84
C LYS A 242 7.11 5.18 11.71
N ALA A 243 6.97 5.66 10.48
CA ALA A 243 7.80 5.22 9.36
C ALA A 243 9.27 5.62 9.55
N GLN A 244 9.53 6.84 10.06
CA GLN A 244 10.88 7.30 10.39
C GLN A 244 11.50 6.49 11.51
N GLU A 245 10.75 6.21 12.59
CA GLU A 245 11.20 5.36 13.69
C GLU A 245 11.54 3.95 13.23
N MET A 246 10.69 3.33 12.40
CA MET A 246 10.98 2.02 11.81
C MET A 246 12.23 2.04 10.91
N ALA A 247 12.44 3.11 10.14
CA ALA A 247 13.64 3.27 9.32
C ALA A 247 14.90 3.43 10.17
N GLN A 248 14.83 4.18 11.27
CA GLN A 248 15.93 4.34 12.22
C GLN A 248 16.27 3.01 12.91
N ASN A 249 15.25 2.26 13.35
CA ASN A 249 15.44 0.94 13.96
C ASN A 249 16.03 -0.09 12.98
N ARG A 250 15.68 -0.01 11.69
CA ARG A 250 16.30 -0.86 10.66
C ARG A 250 17.78 -0.53 10.50
N ARG A 251 18.13 0.76 10.38
CA ARG A 251 19.53 1.21 10.27
C ARG A 251 20.36 0.78 11.48
N SER A 252 19.88 1.01 12.70
CA SER A 252 20.60 0.57 13.91
C SER A 252 20.77 -0.95 13.98
N SER A 253 19.78 -1.72 13.51
CA SER A 253 19.88 -3.19 13.44
C SER A 253 20.88 -3.68 12.39
N GLU A 254 21.00 -2.98 11.25
CA GLU A 254 21.97 -3.29 10.20
C GLU A 254 23.39 -2.95 10.66
N ASP A 255 23.58 -1.79 11.27
CA ASP A 255 24.87 -1.37 11.84
C ASP A 255 25.32 -2.37 12.92
N SER A 256 24.41 -2.79 13.81
CA SER A 256 24.71 -3.80 14.85
C SER A 256 25.08 -5.17 14.27
N LYS A 257 24.46 -5.57 13.15
CA LYS A 257 24.82 -6.82 12.46
C LYS A 257 26.18 -6.70 11.77
N ASN A 258 26.47 -5.55 11.18
CA ASN A 258 27.74 -5.28 10.52
C ASN A 258 28.90 -5.26 11.52
N THR A 259 28.73 -4.63 12.69
CA THR A 259 29.73 -4.66 13.77
C THR A 259 29.93 -6.07 14.32
N ALA A 260 28.85 -6.81 14.61
CA ALA A 260 28.95 -8.19 15.08
C ALA A 260 29.63 -9.12 14.06
N ASN A 261 29.38 -8.92 12.75
CA ASN A 261 30.05 -9.67 11.69
C ASN A 261 31.54 -9.31 11.60
N LEU A 262 31.89 -8.02 11.73
CA LEU A 262 33.27 -7.55 11.78
C LEU A 262 34.01 -8.18 12.98
N GLU A 263 33.41 -8.16 14.16
CA GLU A 263 33.99 -8.77 15.37
C GLU A 263 34.27 -10.26 15.17
N LYS A 264 33.32 -11.02 14.62
CA LYS A 264 33.51 -12.44 14.32
C LYS A 264 34.68 -12.67 13.36
N LYS A 265 34.80 -11.85 12.32
CA LYS A 265 35.92 -11.94 11.37
C LYS A 265 37.26 -11.62 12.05
N VAL A 266 37.30 -10.58 12.90
CA VAL A 266 38.51 -10.19 13.65
C VAL A 266 38.92 -11.31 14.60
N THR A 267 37.98 -11.91 15.34
CA THR A 267 38.26 -13.05 16.22
C THR A 267 38.74 -14.27 15.45
N ALA A 268 38.11 -14.58 14.31
CA ALA A 268 38.52 -15.69 13.45
C ALA A 268 39.94 -15.46 12.89
N PHE A 269 40.24 -14.23 12.47
CA PHE A 269 41.56 -13.84 12.00
C PHE A 269 42.63 -13.94 13.09
N SER A 270 42.37 -13.41 14.29
CA SER A 270 43.26 -13.55 15.44
C SER A 270 43.53 -15.02 15.75
N THR A 271 42.48 -15.85 15.77
CA THR A 271 42.59 -17.29 16.01
C THR A 271 43.42 -17.98 14.93
N GLN A 272 43.30 -17.55 13.67
CA GLN A 272 44.10 -18.07 12.58
C GLN A 272 45.58 -17.72 12.75
N LEU A 273 45.89 -16.48 13.12
CA LEU A 273 47.26 -16.04 13.41
C LEU A 273 47.87 -16.85 14.57
N ASP A 274 47.11 -17.07 15.65
CA ASP A 274 47.53 -17.88 16.79
C ASP A 274 47.77 -19.35 16.41
N LYS A 275 46.89 -19.94 15.58
CA LYS A 275 47.06 -21.31 15.07
C LYS A 275 48.35 -21.46 14.27
N THR A 276 48.73 -20.44 13.49
CA THR A 276 49.99 -20.39 12.73
C THR A 276 51.19 -19.93 13.56
N ASN A 277 51.01 -19.68 14.85
CA ASN A 277 52.02 -19.16 15.77
C ASN A 277 52.77 -17.89 15.30
N ILE A 278 52.21 -17.12 14.36
CA ILE A 278 52.87 -15.94 13.76
C ILE A 278 53.25 -14.90 14.83
N PRO A 279 52.39 -14.58 15.83
CA PRO A 279 52.77 -13.64 16.88
C PRO A 279 54.01 -14.10 17.69
N GLN A 280 54.06 -15.39 18.04
CA GLN A 280 55.18 -15.98 18.79
C GLN A 280 56.46 -16.02 17.94
N PHE A 281 56.36 -16.35 16.65
CA PHE A 281 57.49 -16.27 15.72
C PHE A 281 58.05 -14.87 15.61
N GLU A 282 57.17 -13.87 15.46
CA GLU A 282 57.58 -12.49 15.26
C GLU A 282 58.31 -11.93 16.49
N ALA A 283 57.75 -12.18 17.68
CA ALA A 283 58.36 -11.76 18.94
C ALA A 283 59.73 -12.41 19.13
N LEU A 284 59.81 -13.74 19.02
CA LEU A 284 61.05 -14.49 19.24
C LEU A 284 62.13 -14.16 18.20
N LEU A 285 61.74 -14.02 16.93
CA LEU A 285 62.67 -13.63 15.87
C LEU A 285 63.16 -12.19 16.07
N GLY A 286 62.28 -11.28 16.51
CA GLY A 286 62.67 -9.93 16.91
C GLY A 286 63.69 -9.91 18.05
N ASP A 287 63.48 -10.72 19.08
CA ASP A 287 64.43 -10.85 20.20
C ASP A 287 65.78 -11.41 19.77
N ILE A 288 65.80 -12.41 18.88
CA ILE A 288 67.03 -12.99 18.34
C ILE A 288 67.77 -11.96 17.49
N GLU A 289 67.08 -11.26 16.58
CA GLU A 289 67.68 -10.24 15.74
C GLU A 289 68.20 -9.05 16.56
N ALA A 290 67.48 -8.63 17.60
CA ALA A 290 67.91 -7.61 18.53
C ALA A 290 69.19 -8.03 19.27
N GLU A 291 69.28 -9.29 19.72
CA GLU A 291 70.47 -9.81 20.40
C GLU A 291 71.67 -9.90 19.44
N VAL A 292 71.46 -10.46 18.25
CA VAL A 292 72.51 -10.64 17.23
C VAL A 292 73.02 -9.30 16.71
N SER A 293 72.16 -8.29 16.57
CA SER A 293 72.57 -6.98 16.06
C SER A 293 73.63 -6.29 16.93
N LYS A 294 73.63 -6.53 18.26
CA LYS A 294 74.68 -6.05 19.20
C LYS A 294 76.09 -6.50 18.83
N TYR A 295 76.22 -7.65 18.17
CA TYR A 295 77.50 -8.29 17.83
C TYR A 295 77.85 -8.21 16.34
N SER A 296 76.87 -7.90 15.48
CA SER A 296 77.02 -7.84 14.01
C SER A 296 78.19 -6.98 13.51
N GLN A 297 78.59 -5.96 14.26
CA GLN A 297 79.73 -5.08 13.93
C GLN A 297 81.07 -5.55 14.53
N ARG A 298 81.03 -6.41 15.55
CA ARG A 298 82.21 -6.91 16.30
C ARG A 298 82.77 -8.21 15.75
N GLY A 299 82.03 -8.88 14.86
CA GLY A 299 82.50 -10.00 14.06
C GLY A 299 82.35 -11.39 14.67
N ASP A 300 82.19 -11.50 15.99
CA ASP A 300 81.93 -12.76 16.70
C ASP A 300 80.61 -12.68 17.49
N ILE A 301 79.66 -13.55 17.15
CA ILE A 301 78.37 -13.73 17.83
C ILE A 301 78.54 -14.80 18.91
N PRO A 302 78.32 -14.49 20.21
CA PRO A 302 78.44 -15.47 21.28
C PRO A 302 77.58 -16.72 21.05
N GLY A 303 78.19 -17.90 21.15
CA GLY A 303 77.54 -19.19 20.92
C GLY A 303 77.51 -19.65 19.46
N TYR A 304 77.98 -18.84 18.51
CA TYR A 304 78.11 -19.16 17.08
C TYR A 304 79.53 -18.82 16.58
N GLY A 305 79.89 -19.23 15.37
CA GLY A 305 81.21 -18.96 14.79
C GLY A 305 82.35 -19.55 15.62
N ALA A 306 83.31 -18.72 16.02
CA ALA A 306 84.48 -19.15 16.80
C ALA A 306 84.11 -19.80 18.14
N THR A 307 82.97 -19.41 18.73
CA THR A 307 82.46 -19.98 19.99
C THR A 307 81.39 -21.06 19.77
N GLY A 308 81.05 -21.37 18.53
CA GLY A 308 80.03 -22.34 18.14
C GLY A 308 80.32 -23.78 18.59
N SER A 309 81.59 -24.18 18.62
CA SER A 309 82.00 -25.53 19.02
C SER A 309 82.08 -25.73 20.54
N LEU A 310 81.98 -24.66 21.34
CA LEU A 310 82.08 -24.76 22.79
C LEU A 310 80.84 -25.46 23.39
N PRO A 311 81.04 -26.43 24.30
CA PRO A 311 79.98 -26.98 25.14
C PRO A 311 79.20 -25.88 25.87
N GLN A 312 77.89 -26.11 26.09
CA GLN A 312 76.99 -25.12 26.71
C GLN A 312 77.50 -24.56 28.05
N PHE A 313 78.25 -25.34 28.84
CA PHE A 313 78.78 -24.88 30.12
C PHE A 313 79.93 -23.86 29.98
N LEU A 314 80.65 -23.86 28.86
CA LEU A 314 81.78 -22.95 28.56
C LEU A 314 81.37 -21.67 27.83
N LEU A 315 80.11 -21.54 27.39
CA LEU A 315 79.61 -20.33 26.77
C LEU A 315 79.43 -19.19 27.78
N SER A 316 79.49 -17.95 27.31
CA SER A 316 79.04 -16.79 28.09
C SER A 316 77.53 -16.85 28.34
N SER A 317 77.03 -16.07 29.30
CA SER A 317 75.60 -15.92 29.59
C SER A 317 74.80 -15.59 28.32
N GLU A 318 75.31 -14.65 27.52
CA GLU A 318 74.68 -14.16 26.30
C GLU A 318 74.65 -15.24 25.23
N GLY A 319 75.75 -16.01 25.08
CA GLY A 319 75.79 -17.13 24.15
C GLY A 319 74.84 -18.27 24.54
N LYS A 320 74.67 -18.52 25.85
CA LYS A 320 73.69 -19.51 26.34
C LYS A 320 72.26 -19.05 26.04
N GLU A 321 71.95 -17.78 26.30
CA GLU A 321 70.63 -17.19 26.04
C GLU A 321 70.29 -17.20 24.56
N LEU A 322 71.22 -16.79 23.69
CA LEU A 322 71.02 -16.79 22.24
C LEU A 322 70.77 -18.20 21.69
N ARG A 323 71.57 -19.20 22.13
CA ARG A 323 71.32 -20.61 21.76
C ARG A 323 69.95 -21.10 22.24
N GLN A 324 69.54 -20.71 23.45
CA GLN A 324 68.23 -21.07 23.98
C GLN A 324 67.08 -20.47 23.14
N LYS A 325 67.17 -19.19 22.76
CA LYS A 325 66.17 -18.55 21.88
C LYS A 325 66.11 -19.20 20.51
N ILE A 326 67.26 -19.55 19.92
CA ILE A 326 67.30 -20.25 18.63
C ILE A 326 66.74 -21.66 18.73
N ALA A 327 67.03 -22.40 19.81
CA ALA A 327 66.39 -23.69 20.06
C ALA A 327 64.87 -23.57 20.24
N GLN A 328 64.38 -22.51 20.90
CA GLN A 328 62.95 -22.21 20.98
C GLN A 328 62.35 -21.94 19.59
N LEU A 329 63.05 -21.20 18.72
CA LEU A 329 62.61 -20.92 17.36
C LEU A 329 62.51 -22.20 16.54
N GLN A 330 63.50 -23.08 16.65
CA GLN A 330 63.49 -24.41 16.01
C GLN A 330 62.31 -25.26 16.48
N ASN A 331 62.05 -25.30 17.79
CA ASN A 331 60.91 -26.01 18.37
C ASN A 331 59.58 -25.44 17.90
N LEU A 332 59.48 -24.11 17.73
CA LEU A 332 58.29 -23.46 17.22
C LEU A 332 58.07 -23.80 15.73
N THR A 333 59.12 -23.76 14.91
CA THR A 333 59.06 -24.19 13.49
C THR A 333 58.69 -25.66 13.35
N LEU A 334 59.25 -26.50 14.22
CA LEU A 334 58.89 -27.90 14.33
C LEU A 334 57.41 -28.07 14.61
N LYS A 335 56.89 -27.37 15.60
CA LYS A 335 55.48 -27.43 16.00
C LYS A 335 54.56 -27.01 14.85
N ASP A 336 54.85 -25.87 14.22
CA ASP A 336 54.08 -25.33 13.09
C ASP A 336 54.03 -26.31 11.91
N ARG A 337 55.19 -26.88 11.54
CA ARG A 337 55.31 -27.88 10.48
C ARG A 337 54.69 -29.23 10.84
N SER A 338 54.80 -29.68 12.09
CA SER A 338 54.26 -30.97 12.54
C SER A 338 52.73 -31.03 12.50
N GLY A 339 52.04 -29.89 12.46
CA GLY A 339 50.60 -29.81 12.19
C GLY A 339 50.20 -30.29 10.78
N ALA A 340 51.15 -30.31 9.84
CA ALA A 340 51.01 -30.85 8.49
C ALA A 340 52.17 -31.83 8.21
N ALA A 341 52.09 -33.06 8.72
CA ALA A 341 53.00 -34.20 8.50
C ALA A 341 54.34 -33.90 7.79
N VAL A 342 55.24 -33.17 8.46
CA VAL A 342 56.59 -32.88 7.95
C VAL A 342 57.55 -33.98 8.35
N THR A 343 58.40 -34.40 7.40
CA THR A 343 59.38 -35.47 7.61
C THR A 343 60.63 -34.94 8.33
N ASN A 344 61.30 -35.78 9.14
CA ASN A 344 62.55 -35.43 9.84
C ASN A 344 63.65 -34.90 8.89
N GLN A 345 63.59 -35.25 7.61
CA GLN A 345 64.55 -34.85 6.58
C GLN A 345 64.36 -33.39 6.13
N GLU A 346 63.13 -32.90 6.02
CA GLU A 346 62.82 -31.50 5.70
C GLU A 346 63.17 -30.55 6.85
N LEU A 347 63.03 -31.04 8.08
CA LEU A 347 63.51 -30.34 9.27
C LEU A 347 65.03 -30.22 9.27
N GLN A 348 65.76 -31.32 9.12
CA GLN A 348 67.22 -31.29 9.10
C GLN A 348 67.76 -30.38 7.99
N ARG A 349 67.13 -30.39 6.82
CA ARG A 349 67.45 -29.45 5.74
C ARG A 349 67.24 -27.99 6.16
N TYR A 350 66.13 -27.68 6.82
CA TYR A 350 65.85 -26.34 7.33
C TYR A 350 66.81 -25.91 8.45
N LEU A 351 67.16 -26.81 9.38
CA LEU A 351 68.12 -26.55 10.45
C LEU A 351 69.54 -26.32 9.92
N ASN A 352 69.91 -27.07 8.88
CA ASN A 352 71.15 -26.87 8.14
C ASN A 352 71.15 -25.54 7.37
N GLU A 353 69.99 -25.15 6.80
CA GLU A 353 69.80 -23.86 6.12
C GLU A 353 69.87 -22.65 7.08
N ILE A 354 69.41 -22.78 8.34
CA ILE A 354 69.55 -21.71 9.35
C ILE A 354 71.00 -21.55 9.85
N GLY A 355 71.88 -22.51 9.55
CA GLY A 355 73.25 -22.48 10.06
C GLY A 355 73.28 -22.80 11.56
N THR A 356 72.61 -23.88 11.97
CA THR A 356 72.65 -24.37 13.37
C THR A 356 73.41 -25.68 13.52
N GLY A 357 74.03 -26.17 12.45
CA GLY A 357 75.00 -27.26 12.54
C GLY A 357 76.19 -26.85 13.42
N ALA A 358 76.84 -27.84 14.04
CA ALA A 358 77.95 -27.66 15.01
C ALA A 358 79.17 -26.84 14.50
N PHE A 359 79.18 -26.43 13.22
CA PHE A 359 80.24 -25.68 12.56
C PHE A 359 79.74 -24.43 11.81
N ALA A 360 78.55 -23.94 12.14
CA ALA A 360 78.02 -22.78 11.45
C ALA A 360 78.72 -21.47 11.85
N ASN A 361 79.13 -20.69 10.85
CA ASN A 361 79.73 -19.38 11.06
C ASN A 361 78.66 -18.28 11.19
N ASP A 362 79.07 -17.12 11.72
CA ASP A 362 78.18 -15.98 11.97
C ASP A 362 77.42 -15.51 10.72
N LYS A 363 78.10 -15.55 9.57
CA LYS A 363 77.49 -15.18 8.28
C LYS A 363 76.36 -16.14 7.89
N GLN A 364 76.51 -17.43 8.17
CA GLN A 364 75.46 -18.42 7.95
C GLN A 364 74.27 -18.20 8.87
N LEU A 365 74.50 -17.90 10.16
CA LEU A 365 73.41 -17.56 11.09
C LEU A 365 72.64 -16.31 10.61
N LEU A 366 73.34 -15.23 10.25
CA LEU A 366 72.73 -14.00 9.74
C LEU A 366 71.92 -14.24 8.46
N THR A 367 72.48 -15.03 7.53
CA THR A 367 71.79 -15.41 6.28
C THR A 367 70.55 -16.26 6.57
N GLY A 368 70.66 -17.20 7.51
CA GLY A 368 69.58 -18.05 7.99
C GLY A 368 68.44 -17.23 8.59
N LEU A 369 68.74 -16.33 9.53
CA LEU A 369 67.75 -15.44 10.14
C LEU A 369 67.04 -14.56 9.09
N ALA A 370 67.79 -13.99 8.14
CA ALA A 370 67.21 -13.22 7.04
C ALA A 370 66.28 -14.09 6.16
N GLN A 371 66.63 -15.36 5.92
CA GLN A 371 65.76 -16.30 5.21
C GLN A 371 64.48 -16.61 6.01
N VAL A 372 64.59 -16.84 7.32
CA VAL A 372 63.43 -17.05 8.21
C VAL A 372 62.51 -15.83 8.20
N ARG A 373 63.06 -14.62 8.30
CA ARG A 373 62.30 -13.37 8.23
C ARG A 373 61.55 -13.22 6.90
N ARG A 374 62.21 -13.51 5.77
CA ARG A 374 61.56 -13.49 4.44
C ARG A 374 60.42 -14.51 4.35
N ASN A 375 60.64 -15.72 4.83
CA ASN A 375 59.61 -16.77 4.83
C ASN A 375 58.42 -16.38 5.74
N LEU A 376 58.69 -15.86 6.94
CA LEU A 376 57.64 -15.38 7.86
C LEU A 376 56.83 -14.25 7.23
N ASN A 377 57.49 -13.29 6.57
CA ASN A 377 56.81 -12.21 5.86
C ASN A 377 55.94 -12.74 4.71
N ALA A 378 56.40 -13.74 3.96
CA ALA A 378 55.59 -14.38 2.92
C ALA A 378 54.35 -15.07 3.51
N VAL A 379 54.49 -15.78 4.63
CA VAL A 379 53.36 -16.42 5.33
C VAL A 379 52.37 -15.36 5.84
N LYS A 380 52.85 -14.29 6.48
CA LYS A 380 52.02 -13.15 6.90
C LYS A 380 51.23 -12.57 5.73
N GLN A 381 51.89 -12.33 4.60
CA GLN A 381 51.23 -11.81 3.39
C GLN A 381 50.15 -12.76 2.87
N ASN A 382 50.42 -14.07 2.84
CA ASN A 382 49.44 -15.08 2.42
C ASN A 382 48.23 -15.14 3.35
N VAL A 383 48.45 -15.02 4.68
CA VAL A 383 47.36 -15.02 5.67
C VAL A 383 46.51 -13.75 5.55
N VAL A 384 47.14 -12.59 5.33
CA VAL A 384 46.45 -11.30 5.16
C VAL A 384 45.73 -11.18 3.81
N ALA A 385 46.19 -11.88 2.78
CA ALA A 385 45.59 -11.83 1.45
C ALA A 385 44.13 -12.31 1.44
N GLY A 386 43.72 -13.17 2.38
CA GLY A 386 42.35 -13.66 2.51
C GLY A 386 41.42 -12.81 3.38
N VAL A 387 41.89 -11.68 3.92
CA VAL A 387 41.18 -10.89 4.94
C VAL A 387 40.86 -9.50 4.42
N ASP A 388 39.64 -9.04 4.63
CA ASP A 388 39.21 -7.70 4.22
C ASP A 388 39.86 -6.58 5.03
N ASP A 389 39.96 -5.38 4.44
CA ASP A 389 40.65 -4.23 5.03
C ASP A 389 40.02 -3.77 6.34
N ALA A 390 38.70 -3.82 6.46
CA ALA A 390 38.01 -3.46 7.69
C ALA A 390 38.41 -4.38 8.84
N THR A 391 38.46 -5.69 8.60
CA THR A 391 38.90 -6.69 9.57
C THR A 391 40.37 -6.51 9.95
N LEU A 392 41.25 -6.26 8.97
CA LEU A 392 42.67 -6.05 9.22
C LEU A 392 42.93 -4.78 10.04
N ASN A 393 42.27 -3.68 9.68
CA ASN A 393 42.40 -2.40 10.38
C ASN A 393 41.89 -2.51 11.82
N GLU A 394 40.72 -3.12 12.02
CA GLU A 394 40.14 -3.33 13.35
C GLU A 394 41.05 -4.21 14.22
N TYR A 395 41.62 -5.29 13.65
CA TYR A 395 42.59 -6.13 14.35
C TYR A 395 43.84 -5.35 14.80
N GLN A 396 44.40 -4.51 13.92
CA GLN A 396 45.57 -3.68 14.24
C GLN A 396 45.24 -2.60 15.28
N GLN A 397 44.06 -1.98 15.19
CA GLN A 397 43.60 -1.00 16.17
C GLN A 397 43.44 -1.61 17.57
N ARG A 398 43.09 -2.90 17.66
CA ARG A 398 43.03 -3.65 18.92
C ARG A 398 44.40 -4.08 19.47
N GLY A 399 45.50 -3.60 18.89
CA GLY A 399 46.86 -3.90 19.33
C GLY A 399 47.45 -5.18 18.73
N GLY A 400 46.83 -5.72 17.68
CA GLY A 400 47.39 -6.82 16.91
C GLY A 400 48.71 -6.44 16.23
N ILE A 401 49.55 -7.44 15.91
CA ILE A 401 50.81 -7.22 15.20
C ILE A 401 50.57 -6.46 13.87
N ALA A 402 51.48 -5.55 13.53
CA ALA A 402 51.42 -4.83 12.26
C ALA A 402 51.61 -5.82 11.10
N LEU A 403 50.61 -5.87 10.22
CA LEU A 403 50.59 -6.78 9.08
C LEU A 403 50.37 -5.96 7.82
N GLN A 404 51.37 -5.98 6.93
CA GLN A 404 51.27 -5.34 5.64
C GLN A 404 50.77 -6.35 4.63
N ARG A 405 49.70 -6.02 3.90
CA ARG A 405 49.41 -6.73 2.66
C ARG A 405 50.63 -6.48 1.76
N GLY A 406 51.18 -7.56 1.19
CA GLY A 406 52.28 -7.42 0.23
C GLY A 406 51.89 -6.43 -0.86
N PRO A 407 52.85 -5.82 -1.59
CA PRO A 407 52.53 -4.95 -2.71
C PRO A 407 51.50 -5.70 -3.54
N ALA A 408 50.26 -5.21 -3.52
CA ALA A 408 49.18 -5.88 -4.20
C ALA A 408 49.73 -6.07 -5.60
N ALA A 409 49.79 -7.32 -6.08
CA ALA A 409 49.89 -7.49 -7.51
C ALA A 409 48.72 -6.65 -8.02
N ASN A 410 49.01 -5.50 -8.62
CA ASN A 410 48.04 -4.52 -9.11
C ASN A 410 47.27 -5.12 -10.29
N ALA A 411 46.89 -6.40 -10.22
CA ALA A 411 45.61 -6.84 -10.68
C ALA A 411 44.59 -6.01 -9.90
N ALA A 412 44.32 -4.81 -10.43
CA ALA A 412 43.04 -4.16 -10.29
C ALA A 412 42.02 -5.30 -10.28
N PRO A 413 41.10 -5.37 -9.30
CA PRO A 413 40.06 -6.37 -9.32
C PRO A 413 39.53 -6.30 -10.75
N GLN A 414 39.74 -7.35 -11.54
CA GLN A 414 39.06 -7.46 -12.80
C GLN A 414 37.63 -7.32 -12.34
N LYS A 415 37.02 -6.16 -12.64
CA LYS A 415 35.59 -5.99 -12.53
C LYS A 415 35.10 -7.21 -13.29
N GLN A 416 34.70 -8.25 -12.57
CA GLN A 416 33.78 -9.23 -13.09
C GLN A 416 32.62 -8.33 -13.44
N ALA A 417 32.56 -7.96 -14.72
CA ALA A 417 31.58 -7.04 -15.25
C ALA A 417 30.26 -7.59 -14.74
N GLY A 418 29.66 -6.81 -13.85
CA GLY A 418 28.59 -7.29 -13.01
C GLY A 418 27.48 -7.84 -13.90
N LYS A 419 27.07 -9.07 -13.59
CA LYS A 419 25.71 -9.55 -13.91
C LYS A 419 24.61 -8.68 -13.25
N SER A 420 24.96 -7.60 -12.57
CA SER A 420 24.03 -6.56 -12.12
C SER A 420 23.58 -5.62 -13.24
N ASN A 421 24.34 -5.47 -14.34
CA ASN A 421 23.89 -4.68 -15.50
C ASN A 421 23.11 -5.51 -16.53
N SER A 422 23.14 -6.85 -16.44
CA SER A 422 22.38 -7.69 -17.37
C SER A 422 20.88 -7.63 -17.12
N PHE A 423 20.43 -7.31 -15.90
CA PHE A 423 19.00 -7.23 -15.63
C PHE A 423 18.38 -5.92 -16.13
N GLU A 424 19.05 -4.77 -15.94
CA GLU A 424 18.57 -3.50 -16.52
C GLU A 424 18.72 -3.48 -18.04
N ALA A 425 19.80 -4.03 -18.60
CA ALA A 425 19.96 -4.15 -20.04
C ALA A 425 18.96 -5.13 -20.67
N ALA A 426 18.66 -6.26 -20.02
CA ALA A 426 17.63 -7.19 -20.47
C ALA A 426 16.23 -6.57 -20.34
N LYS A 427 15.96 -5.84 -19.25
CA LYS A 427 14.68 -5.15 -19.05
C LYS A 427 14.47 -4.07 -20.11
N ALA A 428 15.51 -3.28 -20.42
CA ALA A 428 15.46 -2.27 -21.48
C ALA A 428 15.19 -2.91 -22.85
N ALA A 429 15.86 -4.03 -23.16
CA ALA A 429 15.66 -4.78 -24.39
C ALA A 429 14.24 -5.37 -24.50
N ASP A 430 13.69 -5.93 -23.41
CA ASP A 430 12.32 -6.44 -23.37
C ASP A 430 11.27 -5.34 -23.52
N THR A 431 11.46 -4.17 -22.89
CA THR A 431 10.58 -3.02 -23.12
C THR A 431 10.64 -2.52 -24.56
N ALA A 432 11.83 -2.46 -25.17
CA ALA A 432 11.98 -2.04 -26.55
C ALA A 432 11.34 -3.03 -27.55
N ALA A 433 11.47 -4.33 -27.30
CA ALA A 433 10.82 -5.37 -28.10
C ALA A 433 9.29 -5.30 -28.00
N MET A 434 8.76 -5.08 -26.79
CA MET A 434 7.32 -4.94 -26.56
C MET A 434 6.77 -3.68 -27.23
N GLU A 435 7.47 -2.56 -27.15
CA GLU A 435 7.07 -1.30 -27.80
C GLU A 435 7.06 -1.45 -29.34
N ALA A 436 8.07 -2.12 -29.90
CA ALA A 436 8.14 -2.41 -31.33
C ALA A 436 6.98 -3.32 -31.80
N GLU A 437 6.60 -4.33 -31.00
CA GLU A 437 5.48 -5.20 -31.33
C GLU A 437 4.12 -4.47 -31.21
N LEU A 438 3.97 -3.59 -30.22
CA LEU A 438 2.77 -2.75 -30.07
C LEU A 438 2.61 -1.74 -31.20
N ARG A 439 3.69 -1.13 -31.71
CA ARG A 439 3.68 -0.32 -32.94
C ARG A 439 3.30 -1.14 -34.16
N LYS A 440 3.86 -2.34 -34.33
CA LYS A 440 3.54 -3.22 -35.47
C LYS A 440 2.06 -3.64 -35.49
N ARG A 441 1.42 -3.71 -34.33
CA ARG A 441 -0.02 -4.01 -34.18
C ARG A 441 -0.91 -2.76 -34.25
N GLY A 442 -0.35 -1.56 -34.42
CA GLY A 442 -1.10 -0.30 -34.48
C GLY A 442 -1.75 0.12 -33.16
N VAL A 443 -1.27 -0.41 -32.03
CA VAL A 443 -1.80 -0.08 -30.69
C VAL A 443 -1.21 1.23 -30.17
N ILE A 444 0.01 1.54 -30.58
CA ILE A 444 0.71 2.79 -30.30
C ILE A 444 1.08 3.41 -31.67
N PRO A 445 0.84 4.71 -31.89
CA PRO A 445 1.09 5.37 -33.17
C PRO A 445 2.54 5.33 -33.65
#